data_AF-A0A2V8B571-F1
#
_entry.id   AF-A0A2V8B571-F1
#
_cell.length_a   1.000
_cell.length_b   1.000
_cell.length_c   1.000
_cell.angle_alpha   90.00
_cell.angle_beta   90.00
_cell.angle_gamma   90.00
#
_symmetry.space_group_name_H-M   'P 1'
#
loop_
_entity.id
_entity.type
_entity.pdbx_description
1 polymer ?
#
loop_
_entity_poly.entity_id
_entity_poly.type
_entity_poly.pdbx_seq_one_letter_code
_entity_poly.pdbx_strand_id
1 'polypeptide(L)'
;MLARRALPAGRLARLGATPDLHHGLPGEQLRVGILKPGGEYTIVTLPLETYVSRVLAGEAARDSPPAALEALAITVRTFALANRGRHHADGFDLCDQTHCQVLRPATAGTERAANATAGRVLVFHDKALASVFYSASCGGRTEIPSAVWPGAENPSYLPSHRDAACGGAPLWSAELRSSELVRALRAAGFAGTTLRDVRIASRNASGRVARLRVVGLRPDRISGQELRVAVGRTLGWQYIKSTVFEIQKNGDLYRFSGRGSG
;
A
#
# COMPACT_ATOMS: atom_id res chain seq x y z
N MET A 1 21.22 11.34 -10.28
CA MET A 1 22.00 10.11 -10.03
C MET A 1 21.93 9.83 -8.54
N LEU A 2 21.01 8.95 -8.12
CA LEU A 2 20.88 8.38 -6.76
C LEU A 2 19.89 7.22 -6.91
N ALA A 3 20.44 6.04 -7.18
CA ALA A 3 19.68 4.81 -7.32
C ALA A 3 19.12 4.40 -5.95
N ARG A 4 17.85 4.71 -5.68
CA ARG A 4 17.17 4.29 -4.45
C ARG A 4 16.66 2.85 -4.63
N ARG A 5 17.50 1.90 -4.21
CA ARG A 5 17.11 0.50 -3.99
C ARG A 5 15.90 0.47 -3.06
N ALA A 6 14.83 -0.21 -3.46
CA ALA A 6 13.83 -0.67 -2.52
C ALA A 6 14.55 -1.59 -1.50
N LEU A 7 14.54 -1.20 -0.23
CA LEU A 7 15.00 -2.06 0.84
C LEU A 7 14.07 -3.28 0.92
N PRO A 8 14.61 -4.51 1.02
CA PRO A 8 13.78 -5.69 1.18
C PRO A 8 13.09 -5.66 2.55
N ALA A 9 11.84 -6.10 2.59
CA ALA A 9 11.18 -6.46 3.84
C ALA A 9 11.90 -7.71 4.39
N GLY A 10 12.68 -7.57 5.45
CA GLY A 10 13.33 -8.71 6.09
C GLY A 10 14.56 -8.38 6.92
N ARG A 11 14.34 -7.97 8.16
CA ARG A 11 15.08 -8.47 9.34
C ARG A 11 14.31 -8.06 10.59
N LEU A 12 13.44 -8.96 11.05
CA LEU A 12 13.03 -9.00 12.45
C LEU A 12 14.30 -9.28 13.27
N ALA A 13 14.92 -8.22 13.77
CA ALA A 13 15.88 -8.37 14.85
C ALA A 13 15.08 -8.78 16.09
N ARG A 14 15.25 -10.04 16.50
CA ARG A 14 14.93 -10.49 17.85
C ARG A 14 15.78 -9.66 18.81
N LEU A 15 15.21 -8.59 19.34
CA LEU A 15 15.66 -7.98 20.57
C LEU A 15 14.67 -8.41 21.64
N GLY A 16 15.14 -9.27 22.54
CA GLY A 16 14.45 -9.59 23.77
C GLY A 16 14.33 -8.32 24.60
N ALA A 17 13.18 -7.70 24.51
CA ALA A 17 12.61 -6.84 25.52
C ALA A 17 11.11 -7.09 25.41
N THR A 18 10.52 -7.73 26.42
CA THR A 18 9.07 -7.67 26.61
C THR A 18 8.70 -6.18 26.59
N PRO A 19 7.96 -5.68 25.59
CA PRO A 19 7.46 -4.33 25.66
C PRO A 19 6.47 -4.35 26.82
N ASP A 20 6.69 -3.51 27.82
CA ASP A 20 5.62 -3.17 28.75
C ASP A 20 4.44 -2.67 27.90
N LEU A 21 3.42 -3.52 27.77
CA LEU A 21 2.21 -3.27 27.01
C LEU A 21 1.36 -2.25 27.78
N HIS A 22 1.83 -1.00 27.83
CA HIS A 22 1.01 0.14 28.22
C HIS A 22 0.11 0.50 27.04
N HIS A 23 -0.96 -0.29 26.87
CA HIS A 23 -2.02 0.02 25.92
C HIS A 23 -2.73 1.33 26.31
N GLY A 24 -2.66 2.33 25.43
CA GLY A 24 -3.65 3.40 25.36
C GLY A 24 -3.64 4.44 26.49
N LEU A 25 -2.48 4.84 27.01
CA LEU A 25 -2.43 6.00 27.89
C LEU A 25 -2.65 7.31 27.10
N PRO A 26 -3.46 8.26 27.62
CA PRO A 26 -3.48 9.63 27.13
C PRO A 26 -2.04 10.19 27.12
N GLY A 27 -1.55 10.60 25.94
CA GLY A 27 -0.21 11.20 25.80
C GLY A 27 0.73 10.48 24.83
N GLU A 28 0.32 9.37 24.22
CA GLU A 28 1.14 8.76 23.16
C GLU A 28 1.26 9.71 21.95
N GLN A 29 2.51 10.01 21.58
CA GLN A 29 2.85 10.92 20.49
C GLN A 29 3.63 10.18 19.41
N LEU A 30 3.44 10.62 18.17
CA LEU A 30 4.11 10.08 16.99
C LEU A 30 4.85 11.21 16.25
N ARG A 31 6.10 10.97 15.87
CA ARG A 31 6.89 11.87 15.02
C ARG A 31 6.64 11.52 13.56
N VAL A 32 6.08 12.44 12.79
CA VAL A 32 5.69 12.22 11.40
C VAL A 32 6.49 13.10 10.47
N GLY A 33 7.15 12.50 9.48
CA GLY A 33 7.78 13.22 8.38
C GLY A 33 6.75 13.65 7.33
N ILE A 34 6.56 14.95 7.14
CA ILE A 34 5.70 15.53 6.10
C ILE A 34 6.59 15.89 4.90
N LEU A 35 6.36 15.23 3.76
CA LEU A 35 7.16 15.47 2.56
C LEU A 35 6.91 16.88 2.01
N LYS A 36 7.98 17.63 1.76
CA LYS A 36 7.95 18.95 1.14
C LYS A 36 8.23 18.88 -0.37
N PRO A 37 7.73 19.86 -1.15
CA PRO A 37 8.23 20.08 -2.50
C PRO A 37 9.76 20.24 -2.46
N GLY A 38 10.49 19.38 -3.16
CA GLY A 38 11.96 19.29 -3.10
C GLY A 38 12.52 18.00 -2.49
N GLY A 39 11.67 17.20 -1.83
CA GLY A 39 12.04 15.86 -1.36
C GLY A 39 12.55 15.77 0.08
N GLU A 40 12.61 16.90 0.79
CA GLU A 40 12.92 16.96 2.22
C GLU A 40 11.68 16.71 3.09
N TYR A 41 11.88 16.32 4.35
CA TYR A 41 10.81 16.13 5.32
C TYR A 41 10.81 17.23 6.38
N THR A 42 9.63 17.74 6.70
CA THR A 42 9.41 18.47 7.96
C THR A 42 8.84 17.51 8.99
N ILE A 43 9.47 17.43 10.16
CA ILE A 43 9.03 16.54 11.22
C ILE A 43 8.01 17.27 12.08
N VAL A 44 6.83 16.67 12.26
CA VAL A 44 5.79 17.14 13.18
C VAL A 44 5.53 16.08 14.24
N THR A 45 5.38 16.50 15.49
CA THR A 45 4.95 15.60 16.57
C THR A 45 3.45 15.76 16.78
N LEU A 46 2.72 14.65 16.71
CA LEU A 46 1.25 14.64 16.84
C LEU A 46 0.84 13.70 17.97
N PRO A 47 -0.19 14.04 18.77
CA PRO A 47 -0.90 13.05 19.56
C PRO A 47 -1.42 11.93 18.66
N LEU A 48 -1.38 10.68 19.15
CA LEU A 48 -1.75 9.50 18.35
C LEU A 48 -3.16 9.62 17.77
N GLU A 49 -4.14 10.09 18.54
CA GLU A 49 -5.52 10.23 18.05
C GLU A 49 -5.68 11.35 17.01
N THR A 50 -4.88 12.41 17.10
CA THR A 50 -4.78 13.44 16.04
C THR A 50 -4.15 12.86 14.78
N TYR A 51 -3.15 11.99 14.91
CA TYR A 51 -2.59 11.28 13.76
C TYR A 51 -3.64 10.39 13.11
N VAL A 52 -4.33 9.57 13.90
CA VAL A 52 -5.37 8.66 13.44
C VAL A 52 -6.46 9.44 12.68
N SER A 53 -7.04 10.49 13.27
CA SER A 53 -8.13 11.25 12.62
C SER A 53 -7.71 11.90 11.29
N ARG A 54 -6.44 12.30 11.15
CA ARG A 54 -5.87 12.86 9.91
C ARG A 54 -5.60 11.79 8.85
N VAL A 55 -5.21 10.59 9.25
CA VAL A 55 -5.06 9.46 8.33
C VAL A 55 -6.42 8.99 7.82
N LEU A 56 -7.43 8.90 8.69
CA LEU A 56 -8.81 8.61 8.25
C LEU A 56 -9.25 9.59 7.15
N ALA A 57 -8.98 10.88 7.31
CA ALA A 57 -9.34 11.89 6.33
C ALA A 57 -8.57 11.76 5.00
N GLY A 58 -7.38 11.13 5.02
CA GLY A 58 -6.57 10.89 3.83
C GLY A 58 -6.88 9.61 3.08
N GLU A 59 -7.42 8.59 3.77
CA GLU A 59 -7.45 7.22 3.25
C GLU A 59 -8.82 6.56 3.28
N ALA A 60 -9.77 7.06 4.07
CA ALA A 60 -11.13 6.56 4.02
C ALA A 60 -11.75 6.84 2.63
N ALA A 61 -12.57 5.92 2.15
CA ALA A 61 -13.39 6.18 0.99
C ALA A 61 -14.37 7.33 1.28
N ARG A 62 -14.70 8.12 0.26
CA ARG A 62 -15.77 9.13 0.38
C ARG A 62 -17.04 8.45 0.88
N ASP A 63 -17.72 9.12 1.80
CA ASP A 63 -19.00 8.67 2.39
C ASP A 63 -18.92 7.34 3.16
N SER A 64 -17.73 6.98 3.65
CA SER A 64 -17.57 5.82 4.54
C SER A 64 -18.53 5.91 5.74
N PRO A 65 -19.32 4.86 6.04
CA PRO A 65 -20.23 4.88 7.17
C PRO A 65 -19.44 4.92 8.50
N PRO A 66 -20.05 5.39 9.61
CA PRO A 66 -19.36 5.50 10.90
C PRO A 66 -18.62 4.25 11.35
N ALA A 67 -19.25 3.07 11.24
CA ALA A 67 -18.62 1.79 11.60
C ALA A 67 -17.38 1.47 10.74
N ALA A 68 -17.37 1.86 9.46
CA ALA A 68 -16.19 1.68 8.60
C ALA A 68 -15.05 2.63 8.98
N LEU A 69 -15.38 3.87 9.36
CA LEU A 69 -14.39 4.83 9.89
C LEU A 69 -13.79 4.34 11.21
N GLU A 70 -14.60 3.80 12.12
CA GLU A 70 -14.14 3.23 13.39
C GLU A 70 -13.24 2.00 13.18
N ALA A 71 -13.62 1.09 12.28
CA ALA A 71 -12.79 -0.06 11.92
C ALA A 71 -11.45 0.37 11.29
N LEU A 72 -11.48 1.38 10.42
CA LEU A 72 -10.28 1.97 9.85
C LEU A 72 -9.42 2.65 10.94
N ALA A 73 -10.02 3.35 11.91
CA ALA A 73 -9.28 3.96 13.02
C ALA A 73 -8.49 2.94 13.84
N ILE A 74 -9.11 1.82 14.19
CA ILE A 74 -8.43 0.72 14.90
C ILE A 74 -7.28 0.18 14.04
N THR A 75 -7.51 -0.02 12.74
CA THR A 75 -6.51 -0.51 11.79
C THR A 75 -5.33 0.45 11.65
N VAL A 76 -5.61 1.75 11.47
CA VAL A 76 -4.63 2.83 11.33
C VAL A 76 -3.78 2.95 12.58
N ARG A 77 -4.40 2.92 13.77
CA ARG A 77 -3.70 2.98 15.05
C ARG A 77 -2.77 1.79 15.23
N THR A 78 -3.26 0.60 14.91
CA THR A 78 -2.47 -0.64 14.96
C THR A 78 -1.26 -0.55 14.03
N PHE A 79 -1.46 -0.10 12.78
CA PHE A 79 -0.37 0.11 11.83
C PHE A 79 0.68 1.06 12.40
N ALA A 80 0.24 2.20 12.93
CA ALA A 80 1.12 3.25 13.39
C ALA A 80 2.04 2.78 14.52
N LEU A 81 1.47 2.05 15.49
CA LEU A 81 2.21 1.51 16.62
C LEU A 81 3.10 0.33 16.21
N ALA A 82 2.61 -0.57 15.36
CA ALA A 82 3.38 -1.73 14.89
C ALA A 82 4.56 -1.33 13.97
N ASN A 83 4.48 -0.17 13.33
CA ASN A 83 5.51 0.35 12.42
C ASN A 83 6.26 1.57 13.01
N ARG A 84 6.18 1.79 14.32
CA ARG A 84 6.88 2.91 14.97
C ARG A 84 8.40 2.78 14.73
N GLY A 85 9.06 3.92 14.48
CA GLY A 85 10.48 3.94 14.14
C GLY A 85 10.85 3.41 12.75
N ARG A 86 9.88 3.19 11.84
CA ARG A 86 10.15 2.77 10.45
C ARG A 86 11.09 3.73 9.71
N HIS A 87 11.11 5.00 10.11
CA HIS A 87 11.99 6.04 9.61
C HIS A 87 13.02 6.51 10.66
N HIS A 88 13.42 5.65 11.60
CA HIS A 88 14.38 6.01 12.64
C HIS A 88 15.66 6.62 12.07
N ALA A 89 16.15 6.10 10.94
CA ALA A 89 17.33 6.64 10.25
C ALA A 89 17.13 8.05 9.69
N ASP A 90 15.88 8.43 9.37
CA ASP A 90 15.50 9.77 8.91
C ASP A 90 15.05 10.68 10.07
N GLY A 91 15.07 10.18 11.31
CA GLY A 91 14.74 10.93 12.52
C GLY A 91 13.25 11.02 12.86
N PHE A 92 12.37 10.22 12.26
CA PHE A 92 10.93 10.22 12.59
C PHE A 92 10.33 8.80 12.58
N ASP A 93 9.09 8.63 13.03
CA ASP A 93 8.45 7.31 13.12
C ASP A 93 7.86 6.87 11.77
N LEU A 94 6.96 7.68 11.22
CA LEU A 94 6.19 7.41 9.99
C LEU A 94 6.19 8.65 9.06
N CYS A 95 5.88 8.49 7.78
CA CYS A 95 5.69 9.63 6.88
C CYS A 95 4.25 9.74 6.35
N ASP A 96 3.94 10.83 5.64
CA ASP A 96 2.64 11.11 5.03
C ASP A 96 2.46 10.58 3.60
N GLN A 97 3.18 9.51 3.24
CA GLN A 97 3.18 8.91 1.91
C GLN A 97 2.57 7.50 1.91
N THR A 98 2.31 6.98 0.71
CA THR A 98 1.63 5.69 0.50
C THR A 98 2.36 4.46 1.05
N HIS A 99 3.65 4.55 1.40
CA HIS A 99 4.36 3.46 2.08
C HIS A 99 4.22 3.49 3.61
N CYS A 100 3.71 4.59 4.17
CA CYS A 100 3.25 4.72 5.54
C CYS A 100 1.74 4.96 5.51
N GLN A 101 1.27 6.17 5.81
CA GLN A 101 -0.15 6.52 5.78
C GLN A 101 -0.32 7.99 5.38
N VAL A 102 -1.33 8.30 4.56
CA VAL A 102 -1.54 9.65 4.00
C VAL A 102 -2.31 10.52 4.98
N LEU A 103 -1.74 11.68 5.34
CA LEU A 103 -2.39 12.63 6.25
C LEU A 103 -3.13 13.72 5.47
N ARG A 104 -4.37 14.01 5.89
CA ARG A 104 -5.13 15.20 5.48
C ARG A 104 -5.63 15.96 6.72
N PRO A 105 -6.12 17.21 6.59
CA PRO A 105 -6.83 17.87 7.68
C PRO A 105 -8.00 16.99 8.15
N ALA A 106 -8.15 16.82 9.46
CA ALA A 106 -9.22 16.01 10.02
C ALA A 106 -10.60 16.66 9.77
N THR A 107 -11.65 15.84 9.82
CA THR A 107 -13.04 16.33 9.80
C THR A 107 -13.73 15.91 11.08
N ALA A 108 -14.86 16.55 11.41
CA ALA A 108 -15.64 16.16 12.59
C ALA A 108 -16.05 14.67 12.58
N GLY A 109 -16.24 14.07 11.39
CA GLY A 109 -16.53 12.64 11.27
C GLY A 109 -15.33 11.76 11.63
N THR A 110 -14.13 12.12 11.17
CA THR A 110 -12.92 11.33 11.42
C THR A 110 -12.41 11.49 12.85
N GLU A 111 -12.58 12.67 13.45
CA GLU A 111 -12.29 12.92 14.87
C GLU A 111 -13.22 12.10 15.77
N ARG A 112 -14.53 12.06 15.47
CA ARG A 112 -15.48 11.23 16.23
C ARG A 112 -15.09 9.75 16.17
N ALA A 113 -14.76 9.22 15.01
CA ALA A 113 -14.39 7.81 14.84
C ALA A 113 -13.06 7.46 15.55
N ALA A 114 -12.06 8.35 15.48
CA ALA A 114 -10.80 8.19 16.20
C ALA A 114 -11.05 8.13 17.71
N ASN A 115 -11.77 9.12 18.25
CA ASN A 115 -12.07 9.22 19.68
C ASN A 115 -12.94 8.06 20.19
N ALA A 116 -13.97 7.65 19.44
CA ALA A 116 -14.85 6.53 19.79
C ALA A 116 -14.10 5.20 19.90
N THR A 117 -12.94 5.08 19.25
CA THR A 117 -12.09 3.89 19.25
C THR A 117 -10.73 4.12 19.90
N ALA A 118 -10.56 5.21 20.65
CA ALA A 118 -9.28 5.57 21.25
C ALA A 118 -8.69 4.41 22.06
N GLY A 119 -7.39 4.15 21.87
CA GLY A 119 -6.67 3.06 22.52
C GLY A 119 -7.02 1.64 22.04
N ARG A 120 -8.01 1.46 21.16
CA ARG A 120 -8.32 0.13 20.58
C ARG A 120 -7.35 -0.19 19.45
N VAL A 121 -6.75 -1.38 19.52
CA VAL A 121 -5.77 -1.91 18.56
C VAL A 121 -6.08 -3.38 18.27
N LEU A 122 -5.59 -3.88 17.12
CA LEU A 122 -5.62 -5.30 16.77
C LEU A 122 -4.37 -5.97 17.32
N VAL A 123 -4.56 -7.05 18.06
CA VAL A 123 -3.47 -7.88 18.60
C VAL A 123 -3.63 -9.32 18.12
N PHE A 124 -2.51 -10.04 18.03
CA PHE A 124 -2.50 -11.46 17.67
C PHE A 124 -1.50 -12.24 18.53
N HIS A 125 -1.86 -13.49 18.87
CA HIS A 125 -1.16 -14.34 19.85
C HIS A 125 -0.85 -13.62 21.17
N ASP A 126 0.41 -13.56 21.62
CA ASP A 126 0.89 -13.10 22.93
C ASP A 126 0.66 -11.60 23.19
N LYS A 127 -0.51 -11.08 22.80
CA LYS A 127 -0.91 -9.67 22.82
C LYS A 127 0.01 -8.75 22.02
N ALA A 128 0.81 -9.30 21.13
CA ALA A 128 1.61 -8.52 20.19
C ALA A 128 0.69 -7.79 19.20
N LEU A 129 1.07 -6.57 18.81
CA LEU A 129 0.36 -5.82 17.78
C LEU A 129 0.34 -6.61 16.47
N ALA A 130 -0.83 -6.72 15.86
CA ALA A 130 -0.97 -7.41 14.60
C ALA A 130 -0.30 -6.60 13.46
N SER A 131 0.42 -7.28 12.58
CA SER A 131 0.72 -6.72 11.26
C SER A 131 -0.59 -6.50 10.51
N VAL A 132 -0.81 -5.30 9.99
CA VAL A 132 -2.05 -4.91 9.29
C VAL A 132 -1.74 -4.29 7.94
N PHE A 133 -2.62 -4.56 6.98
CA PHE A 133 -2.59 -3.98 5.64
C PHE A 133 -4.02 -3.64 5.23
N TYR A 134 -4.19 -2.53 4.53
CA TYR A 134 -5.48 -2.15 3.96
C TYR A 134 -5.27 -1.50 2.59
N SER A 135 -6.33 -1.45 1.81
CA SER A 135 -6.33 -0.92 0.45
C SER A 135 -7.69 -0.28 0.16
N ALA A 136 -7.73 0.65 -0.80
CA ALA A 136 -8.98 1.34 -1.15
C ALA A 136 -10.05 0.37 -1.68
N SER A 137 -9.67 -0.66 -2.45
CA SER A 137 -10.56 -1.73 -2.85
C SER A 137 -9.79 -2.98 -3.26
N CYS A 138 -10.19 -4.14 -2.73
CA CYS A 138 -9.57 -5.42 -3.03
C CYS A 138 -9.96 -6.01 -4.41
N GLY A 139 -10.96 -5.44 -5.10
CA GLY A 139 -11.47 -5.96 -6.36
C GLY A 139 -12.24 -7.28 -6.21
N GLY A 140 -12.84 -7.53 -5.04
CA GLY A 140 -13.73 -8.65 -4.75
C GLY A 140 -13.08 -9.85 -4.04
N ARG A 141 -11.76 -9.83 -3.83
CA ARG A 141 -11.04 -10.83 -3.03
C ARG A 141 -9.77 -10.21 -2.42
N THR A 142 -9.57 -10.41 -1.12
CA THR A 142 -8.34 -10.02 -0.41
C THR A 142 -7.17 -10.93 -0.81
N GLU A 143 -5.96 -10.56 -0.41
CA GLU A 143 -4.74 -11.29 -0.79
C GLU A 143 -3.86 -11.57 0.44
N ILE A 144 -3.12 -12.68 0.39
CA ILE A 144 -2.10 -12.98 1.41
C ILE A 144 -0.87 -12.06 1.24
N PRO A 145 -0.20 -11.63 2.34
CA PRO A 145 0.90 -10.68 2.24
C PRO A 145 2.03 -11.14 1.30
N SER A 146 2.45 -12.40 1.36
CA SER A 146 3.57 -12.90 0.56
C SER A 146 3.32 -12.88 -0.95
N ALA A 147 2.05 -12.81 -1.37
CA ALA A 147 1.68 -12.70 -2.79
C ALA A 147 1.73 -11.25 -3.30
N VAL A 148 1.78 -10.27 -2.39
CA VAL A 148 1.95 -8.84 -2.71
C VAL A 148 3.39 -8.40 -2.48
N TRP A 149 3.99 -8.79 -1.36
CA TRP A 149 5.34 -8.44 -0.96
C TRP A 149 6.21 -9.70 -0.81
N PRO A 150 7.18 -9.93 -1.73
CA PRO A 150 8.08 -11.06 -1.63
C PRO A 150 8.79 -11.10 -0.26
N GLY A 151 8.76 -12.26 0.39
CA GLY A 151 9.39 -12.46 1.70
C GLY A 151 8.54 -12.04 2.91
N ALA A 152 7.35 -11.46 2.71
CA ALA A 152 6.43 -11.19 3.81
C ALA A 152 5.90 -12.49 4.42
N GLU A 153 5.72 -12.49 5.74
CA GLU A 153 5.06 -13.56 6.46
C GLU A 153 3.57 -13.63 6.09
N ASN A 154 2.97 -14.82 6.21
CA ASN A 154 1.53 -15.03 6.04
C ASN A 154 0.90 -15.43 7.38
N PRO A 155 0.59 -14.46 8.26
CA PRO A 155 -0.12 -14.75 9.48
C PRO A 155 -1.48 -15.39 9.20
N SER A 156 -1.91 -16.32 10.05
CA SER A 156 -3.18 -17.06 9.88
C SER A 156 -4.43 -16.17 9.97
N TYR A 157 -4.30 -14.96 10.52
CA TYR A 157 -5.36 -13.93 10.57
C TYR A 157 -5.37 -13.00 9.35
N LEU A 158 -4.43 -13.14 8.39
CA LEU A 158 -4.46 -12.45 7.09
C LEU A 158 -4.64 -13.41 5.89
N PRO A 159 -5.67 -14.27 5.90
CA PRO A 159 -5.97 -15.13 4.77
C PRO A 159 -6.60 -14.38 3.59
N SER A 160 -6.52 -14.97 2.39
CA SER A 160 -7.23 -14.48 1.20
C SER A 160 -8.68 -14.96 1.21
N HIS A 161 -9.64 -14.03 1.25
CA HIS A 161 -11.08 -14.29 1.28
C HIS A 161 -11.83 -13.47 0.24
N ARG A 162 -12.98 -14.00 -0.20
CA ARG A 162 -13.94 -13.22 -1.00
C ARG A 162 -14.46 -12.07 -0.15
N ASP A 163 -14.53 -10.90 -0.75
CA ASP A 163 -15.03 -9.69 -0.11
C ASP A 163 -16.37 -9.33 -0.75
N ALA A 164 -17.45 -9.70 -0.06
CA ALA A 164 -18.81 -9.43 -0.50
C ALA A 164 -19.14 -7.93 -0.49
N ALA A 165 -18.50 -7.14 0.39
CA ALA A 165 -18.72 -5.70 0.48
C ALA A 165 -18.09 -4.95 -0.70
N CYS A 166 -16.95 -5.44 -1.21
CA CYS A 166 -16.29 -4.84 -2.38
C CYS A 166 -17.03 -5.14 -3.70
N GLY A 167 -17.65 -6.31 -3.83
CA GLY A 167 -18.44 -6.69 -5.01
C GLY A 167 -17.67 -6.74 -6.35
N GLY A 168 -16.34 -6.60 -6.33
CA GLY A 168 -15.52 -6.52 -7.54
C GLY A 168 -15.42 -5.13 -8.16
N ALA A 169 -15.85 -4.07 -7.46
CA ALA A 169 -15.77 -2.68 -7.91
C ALA A 169 -14.62 -1.91 -7.20
N PRO A 170 -14.15 -0.75 -7.72
CA PRO A 170 -14.52 -0.17 -9.01
C PRO A 170 -13.89 -0.95 -10.17
N LEU A 171 -14.60 -0.99 -11.29
CA LEU A 171 -14.01 -1.35 -12.59
C LEU A 171 -13.17 -0.17 -13.10
N TRP A 172 -12.10 -0.47 -13.82
CA TRP A 172 -11.27 0.54 -14.45
C TRP A 172 -10.71 0.03 -15.77
N SER A 173 -10.47 0.96 -16.69
CA SER A 173 -9.71 0.70 -17.90
C SER A 173 -8.72 1.83 -18.16
N ALA A 174 -7.65 1.49 -18.87
CA ALA A 174 -6.61 2.42 -19.26
C ALA A 174 -5.95 1.95 -20.55
N GLU A 175 -5.48 2.89 -21.36
CA GLU A 175 -4.72 2.59 -22.55
C GLU A 175 -3.32 3.21 -22.43
N LEU A 176 -2.31 2.43 -22.79
CA LEU A 176 -0.91 2.84 -22.79
C LEU A 176 -0.25 2.41 -24.08
N ARG A 177 0.50 3.30 -24.71
CA ARG A 177 1.34 2.96 -25.87
C ARG A 177 2.57 2.18 -25.44
N SER A 178 3.13 1.43 -26.38
CA SER A 178 4.38 0.69 -26.19
C SER A 178 5.52 1.60 -25.71
N SER A 179 5.60 2.82 -26.23
CA SER A 179 6.61 3.82 -25.84
C SER A 179 6.45 4.29 -24.39
N GLU A 180 5.22 4.39 -23.89
CA GLU A 180 4.93 4.78 -22.50
C GLU A 180 5.31 3.66 -21.53
N LEU A 181 5.00 2.41 -21.88
CA LEU A 181 5.43 1.24 -21.11
C LEU A 181 6.95 1.09 -21.08
N VAL A 182 7.64 1.29 -22.21
CA VAL A 182 9.10 1.32 -22.27
C VAL A 182 9.64 2.44 -21.38
N ARG A 183 9.08 3.66 -21.46
CA ARG A 183 9.50 4.79 -20.62
C ARG A 183 9.38 4.46 -19.13
N ALA A 184 8.24 3.92 -18.69
CA ALA A 184 7.99 3.54 -17.31
C ALA A 184 8.95 2.44 -16.82
N LEU A 185 9.12 1.36 -17.60
CA LEU A 185 9.98 0.25 -17.22
C LEU A 185 11.46 0.66 -17.24
N ARG A 186 11.92 1.46 -18.20
CA ARG A 186 13.29 1.99 -18.19
C ARG A 186 13.57 2.88 -16.98
N ALA A 187 12.62 3.72 -16.59
CA ALA A 187 12.72 4.52 -15.37
C ALA A 187 12.82 3.65 -14.09
N ALA A 188 12.27 2.43 -14.13
CA ALA A 188 12.41 1.42 -13.09
C ALA A 188 13.70 0.56 -13.18
N GLY A 189 14.60 0.86 -14.13
CA GLY A 189 15.90 0.19 -14.27
C GLY A 189 15.96 -0.94 -15.30
N PHE A 190 14.93 -1.10 -16.15
CA PHE A 190 14.91 -2.13 -17.19
C PHE A 190 15.75 -1.72 -18.39
N ALA A 191 16.44 -2.68 -19.00
CA ALA A 191 17.21 -2.51 -20.21
C ALA A 191 16.38 -2.84 -21.47
N GLY A 192 16.72 -2.21 -22.60
CA GLY A 192 16.02 -2.35 -23.88
C GLY A 192 15.19 -1.12 -24.26
N THR A 193 14.99 -0.92 -25.56
CA THR A 193 14.29 0.25 -26.14
C THR A 193 13.04 -0.12 -26.92
N THR A 194 12.83 -1.40 -27.21
CA THR A 194 11.70 -1.88 -28.02
C THR A 194 10.91 -2.92 -27.25
N LEU A 195 9.65 -2.60 -26.96
CA LEU A 195 8.69 -3.54 -26.38
C LEU A 195 7.93 -4.23 -27.50
N ARG A 196 8.18 -5.53 -27.67
CA ARG A 196 7.51 -6.36 -28.69
C ARG A 196 6.17 -6.88 -28.19
N ASP A 197 6.07 -7.25 -26.92
CA ASP A 197 4.84 -7.80 -26.36
C ASP A 197 4.78 -7.67 -24.83
N VAL A 198 3.56 -7.59 -24.29
CA VAL A 198 3.28 -7.72 -22.85
C VAL A 198 2.18 -8.73 -22.66
N ARG A 199 2.49 -9.82 -21.97
CA ARG A 199 1.53 -10.90 -21.74
C ARG A 199 1.55 -11.39 -20.30
N ILE A 200 0.36 -11.74 -19.81
CA ILE A 200 0.18 -12.35 -18.50
C ILE A 200 0.68 -13.79 -18.56
N ALA A 201 1.64 -14.13 -17.70
CA ALA A 201 2.24 -15.45 -17.64
C ALA A 201 1.57 -16.34 -16.59
N SER A 202 1.15 -15.76 -15.46
CA SER A 202 0.44 -16.49 -14.41
C SER A 202 -0.37 -15.57 -13.52
N ARG A 203 -1.43 -16.11 -12.94
CA ARG A 203 -2.21 -15.50 -11.85
C ARG A 203 -2.02 -16.28 -10.56
N ASN A 204 -2.21 -15.63 -9.41
CA ASN A 204 -2.23 -16.31 -8.13
C ASN A 204 -3.66 -16.76 -7.76
N ALA A 205 -3.82 -17.35 -6.57
CA ALA A 205 -5.10 -17.87 -6.09
C ALA A 205 -6.20 -16.81 -5.90
N SER A 206 -5.86 -15.51 -5.79
CA SER A 206 -6.85 -14.44 -5.76
C SER A 206 -7.25 -13.94 -7.15
N GLY A 207 -6.60 -14.42 -8.21
CA GLY A 207 -6.79 -13.99 -9.59
C GLY A 207 -5.93 -12.78 -10.00
N ARG A 208 -5.10 -12.25 -9.10
CA ARG A 208 -4.14 -11.18 -9.41
C ARG A 208 -3.05 -11.67 -10.34
N VAL A 209 -2.58 -10.78 -11.21
CA VAL A 209 -1.46 -11.00 -12.11
C VAL A 209 -0.19 -11.18 -11.27
N ALA A 210 0.26 -12.42 -11.16
CA ALA A 210 1.45 -12.77 -10.38
C ALA A 210 2.72 -12.55 -11.22
N ARG A 211 2.69 -12.96 -12.50
CA ARG A 211 3.82 -12.78 -13.42
C ARG A 211 3.38 -12.34 -14.81
N LEU A 212 4.21 -11.50 -15.41
CA LEU A 212 4.12 -10.98 -16.76
C LEU A 212 5.40 -11.30 -17.53
N ARG A 213 5.29 -11.31 -18.86
CA ARG A 213 6.42 -11.28 -19.78
C ARG A 213 6.42 -9.96 -20.54
N VAL A 214 7.52 -9.22 -20.47
CA VAL A 214 7.76 -7.97 -21.22
C VAL A 214 8.79 -8.24 -22.32
N VAL A 215 8.31 -8.75 -23.44
CA VAL A 215 9.16 -9.25 -24.52
C VAL A 215 9.91 -8.10 -25.19
N GLY A 216 11.23 -8.18 -25.22
CA GLY A 216 12.10 -7.13 -25.77
C GLY A 216 12.79 -6.27 -24.71
N LEU A 217 12.42 -6.42 -23.43
CA LEU A 217 13.09 -5.78 -22.30
C LEU A 217 13.81 -6.80 -21.42
N ARG A 218 14.75 -6.33 -20.59
CA ARG A 218 15.51 -7.12 -19.62
C ARG A 218 15.44 -6.47 -18.22
N PRO A 219 15.10 -7.23 -17.16
CA PRO A 219 14.61 -8.62 -17.20
C PRO A 219 13.29 -8.74 -17.97
N ASP A 220 13.05 -9.90 -18.61
CA ASP A 220 11.86 -10.11 -19.45
C ASP A 220 10.66 -10.68 -18.68
N ARG A 221 10.84 -10.94 -17.38
CA ARG A 221 9.85 -11.43 -16.43
C ARG A 221 9.74 -10.44 -15.29
N ILE A 222 8.52 -10.02 -15.02
CA ILE A 222 8.19 -9.11 -13.93
C ILE A 222 6.91 -9.58 -13.25
N SER A 223 6.70 -9.13 -12.02
CA SER A 223 5.43 -9.24 -11.31
C SER A 223 4.43 -8.18 -11.79
N GLY A 224 3.14 -8.41 -11.52
CA GLY A 224 2.11 -7.40 -11.74
C GLY A 224 2.35 -6.13 -10.92
N GLN A 225 2.90 -6.26 -9.70
CA GLN A 225 3.23 -5.10 -8.86
C GLN A 225 4.40 -4.29 -9.41
N GLU A 226 5.44 -4.92 -9.96
CA GLU A 226 6.54 -4.19 -10.59
C GLU A 226 6.06 -3.34 -11.77
N LEU A 227 5.19 -3.89 -12.63
CA LEU A 227 4.58 -3.13 -13.72
C LEU A 227 3.78 -1.95 -13.16
N ARG A 228 2.90 -2.22 -12.18
CA ARG A 228 2.05 -1.21 -11.56
C ARG A 228 2.86 -0.07 -10.93
N VAL A 229 3.91 -0.38 -10.19
CA VAL A 229 4.78 0.61 -9.55
C VAL A 229 5.58 1.40 -10.59
N ALA A 230 6.11 0.75 -11.63
CA ALA A 230 6.82 1.43 -12.71
C ALA A 230 5.91 2.44 -13.42
N VAL A 231 4.72 2.02 -13.83
CA VAL A 231 3.72 2.90 -14.45
C VAL A 231 3.27 4.00 -13.48
N GLY A 232 2.96 3.65 -12.23
CA GLY A 232 2.48 4.57 -11.21
C GLY A 232 3.46 5.71 -10.92
N ARG A 233 4.76 5.40 -10.82
CA ARG A 233 5.81 6.39 -10.53
C ARG A 233 6.17 7.27 -11.73
N THR A 234 6.01 6.78 -12.96
CA THR A 234 6.44 7.51 -14.16
C THR A 234 5.30 8.20 -14.90
N LEU A 235 4.12 7.58 -14.93
CA LEU A 235 2.96 8.03 -15.72
C LEU A 235 1.78 8.43 -14.82
N GLY A 236 1.67 7.80 -13.64
CA GLY A 236 0.65 8.08 -12.65
C GLY A 236 -0.19 6.84 -12.28
N TRP A 237 -0.69 6.84 -11.04
CA TRP A 237 -1.41 5.71 -10.44
C TRP A 237 -2.80 5.45 -11.03
N GLN A 238 -3.31 6.36 -11.87
CA GLN A 238 -4.61 6.22 -12.53
C GLN A 238 -4.63 5.14 -13.62
N TYR A 239 -3.48 4.78 -14.20
CA TYR A 239 -3.40 3.85 -15.32
C TYR A 239 -3.49 2.38 -14.89
N ILE A 240 -2.76 1.99 -13.84
CA ILE A 240 -2.77 0.61 -13.32
C ILE A 240 -3.14 0.67 -11.84
N LYS A 241 -4.44 0.60 -11.54
CA LYS A 241 -4.95 0.85 -10.17
C LYS A 241 -4.76 -0.35 -9.24
N SER A 242 -4.73 -1.56 -9.79
CA SER A 242 -4.54 -2.82 -9.05
C SER A 242 -3.78 -3.83 -9.90
N THR A 243 -3.48 -5.00 -9.33
CA THR A 243 -2.95 -6.16 -10.06
C THR A 243 -4.03 -7.14 -10.53
N VAL A 244 -5.30 -6.78 -10.44
CA VAL A 244 -6.41 -7.54 -11.02
C VAL A 244 -6.81 -6.90 -12.34
N PHE A 245 -6.13 -7.30 -13.42
CA PHE A 245 -6.42 -6.80 -14.76
C PHE A 245 -6.20 -7.86 -15.85
N GLU A 246 -6.77 -7.61 -17.02
CA GLU A 246 -6.47 -8.22 -18.31
C GLU A 246 -5.69 -7.25 -19.20
N ILE A 247 -4.98 -7.78 -20.19
CA ILE A 247 -4.26 -7.01 -21.20
C ILE A 247 -4.74 -7.42 -22.59
N GLN A 248 -5.08 -6.44 -23.42
CA GLN A 248 -5.31 -6.61 -24.85
C GLN A 248 -4.36 -5.71 -25.62
N LYS A 249 -3.70 -6.26 -26.65
CA LYS A 249 -2.75 -5.54 -27.50
C LYS A 249 -3.36 -5.30 -28.88
N ASN A 250 -3.41 -4.04 -29.29
CA ASN A 250 -3.89 -3.61 -30.61
C ASN A 250 -2.79 -2.76 -31.27
N GLY A 251 -1.95 -3.36 -32.11
CA GLY A 251 -0.81 -2.67 -32.71
C GLY A 251 0.21 -2.21 -31.66
N ASP A 252 0.40 -0.89 -31.53
CA ASP A 252 1.29 -0.28 -30.54
C ASP A 252 0.62 0.02 -29.20
N LEU A 253 -0.70 -0.16 -29.09
CA LEU A 253 -1.52 0.18 -27.93
C LEU A 253 -1.83 -1.05 -27.07
N TYR A 254 -1.71 -0.89 -25.74
CA TYR A 254 -2.14 -1.88 -24.75
C TYR A 254 -3.30 -1.33 -23.95
N ARG A 255 -4.44 -2.02 -24.03
CA ARG A 255 -5.60 -1.77 -23.19
C ARG A 255 -5.54 -2.67 -21.96
N PHE A 256 -5.54 -2.03 -20.80
CA PHE A 256 -5.69 -2.66 -19.50
C PHE A 256 -7.13 -2.50 -19.04
N SER A 257 -7.74 -3.59 -18.61
CA SER A 257 -9.09 -3.59 -18.01
C SER A 257 -9.03 -4.37 -16.72
N GLY A 258 -9.42 -3.76 -15.61
CA GLY A 258 -9.26 -4.35 -14.30
C GLY A 258 -10.29 -3.90 -13.29
N ARG A 259 -10.07 -4.33 -12.06
CA ARG A 259 -10.95 -4.03 -10.93
C ARG A 259 -10.21 -3.82 -9.64
N GLY A 260 -10.83 -3.08 -8.73
CA GLY A 260 -10.24 -2.70 -7.45
C GLY A 260 -9.17 -1.62 -7.59
N SER A 261 -8.63 -1.20 -6.45
CA SER A 261 -7.63 -0.14 -6.34
C SER A 261 -6.79 -0.38 -5.09
N GLY A 262 -5.53 -0.76 -5.28
CA GLY A 262 -4.72 -1.29 -4.18
C GLY A 262 -3.60 -2.20 -4.65
#